data_AF-A0A5B8UGH6-F1
#
_entry.id   AF-A0A5B8UGH6-F1
#
_cell.length_a   1.000
_cell.length_b   1.000
_cell.length_c   1.000
_cell.angle_alpha   90.00
_cell.angle_beta   90.00
_cell.angle_gamma   90.00
#
_symmetry.space_group_name_H-M   'P 1'
#
loop_
_entity.id
_entity.type
_entity.pdbx_description
1 polymer ?
#
loop_
_entity_poly.entity_id
_entity_poly.type
_entity_poly.pdbx_seq_one_letter_code
_entity_poly.pdbx_strand_id
1 'polypeptide(L)' 'MAINENFTVRVREALSSQPKVEEKKMFCGILFMVNDKMCISVGL' A
#
# COMPACT_ATOMS: atom_id res chain seq x y z
N MET A 1 -17.17 -2.07 5.67
CA MET A 1 -16.74 -0.68 5.47
C MET A 1 -15.67 -0.72 4.40
N ALA A 2 -15.94 -0.05 3.28
CA ALA A 2 -15.18 -0.20 2.06
C ALA A 2 -13.76 0.30 2.29
N ILE A 3 -12.79 -0.61 2.20
CA ILE A 3 -11.42 -0.24 1.83
C ILE A 3 -11.62 0.61 0.59
N ASN A 4 -11.25 1.89 0.64
CA ASN A 4 -11.48 2.79 -0.47
C ASN A 4 -10.59 2.29 -1.62
N GLU A 5 -11.07 1.33 -2.42
CA GLU A 5 -10.29 0.63 -3.45
C GLU A 5 -9.58 1.62 -4.36
N ASN A 6 -10.21 2.78 -4.57
CA ASN A 6 -9.63 3.90 -5.28
C ASN A 6 -8.32 4.42 -4.66
N PHE A 7 -8.22 4.52 -3.33
CA PHE A 7 -6.98 4.91 -2.65
C PHE A 7 -5.89 3.84 -2.79
N THR A 8 -6.24 2.57 -2.60
CA THR A 8 -5.30 1.46 -2.78
C THR A 8 -4.79 1.39 -4.22
N VAL A 9 -5.66 1.60 -5.21
CA VAL A 9 -5.29 1.61 -6.64
C VAL A 9 -4.35 2.78 -6.94
N ARG A 10 -4.65 3.99 -6.44
CA ARG A 10 -3.76 5.16 -6.62
C ARG A 10 -2.41 4.99 -5.95
N VAL A 11 -2.40 4.42 -4.74
CA VAL A 11 -1.16 4.09 -4.03
C VAL A 11 -0.37 3.06 -4.82
N ARG A 12 -1.02 2.02 -5.36
CA ARG A 12 -0.39 1.02 -6.22
C ARG A 12 0.16 1.63 -7.50
N GLU A 13 -0.57 2.51 -8.18
CA GLU A 13 -0.07 3.20 -9.38
C GLU A 13 1.15 4.09 -9.07
N ALA A 14 1.10 4.86 -7.98
CA ALA A 14 2.22 5.68 -7.53
C ALA A 14 3.44 4.83 -7.15
N LEU A 15 3.21 3.67 -6.55
CA LEU A 15 4.26 2.73 -6.16
C LEU A 15 4.74 1.86 -7.31
N SER A 16 3.99 1.71 -8.40
CA SER A 16 4.41 0.96 -9.59
C SER A 16 5.64 1.58 -10.26
N SER A 17 5.94 2.85 -9.98
CA SER A 17 7.16 3.53 -10.42
C SER A 17 8.39 3.15 -9.58
N GLN A 18 8.20 2.56 -8.40
CA GLN A 18 9.27 2.13 -7.50
C GLN A 18 9.60 0.64 -7.73
N PRO A 19 10.87 0.27 -7.94
CA PRO A 19 11.26 -1.10 -8.29
C PRO A 19 11.22 -2.11 -7.12
N LYS A 20 11.03 -1.66 -5.87
CA LYS A 20 11.07 -2.51 -4.67
C LYS A 20 9.86 -2.24 -3.78
N VAL A 21 8.70 -2.68 -4.23
CA VAL A 21 7.45 -2.53 -3.47
C VAL A 21 7.02 -3.89 -2.96
N GLU A 22 6.81 -3.98 -1.65
CA GLU A 22 6.24 -5.15 -0.98
C GLU A 22 4.91 -4.78 -0.33
N GLU A 23 3.84 -5.46 -0.75
CA GLU A 23 2.50 -5.34 -0.18
C GLU A 23 2.32 -6.39 0.94
N LYS A 24 2.16 -5.95 2.20
CA LYS A 24 1.81 -6.81 3.34
C LYS A 24 0.42 -6.50 3.87
N LYS A 25 -0.45 -7.50 3.98
CA LYS A 25 -1.75 -7.35 4.64
C LYS A 25 -1.61 -7.64 6.14
N MET A 26 -1.46 -6.59 6.95
CA MET A 26 -1.41 -6.69 8.41
C MET A 26 -2.21 -5.51 9.01
N PHE A 27 -2.87 -5.72 10.16
CA PHE A 27 -3.71 -4.72 10.86
C PHE A 27 -5.02 -4.30 10.15
N CYS A 28 -5.76 -5.26 9.57
CA CYS A 28 -7.05 -4.95 8.93
C CYS A 28 -6.92 -3.94 7.75
N GLY A 29 -5.72 -3.87 7.17
CA GLY A 29 -5.35 -2.93 6.11
C GLY A 29 -4.26 -3.49 5.19
N ILE A 30 -3.84 -2.66 4.23
CA ILE A 30 -2.73 -2.95 3.31
C ILE A 30 -1.55 -2.07 3.66
N LEU A 31 -0.44 -2.70 4.00
CA LEU A 31 0.84 -2.07 4.20
C LEU A 31 1.66 -2.14 2.91
N PHE A 32 2.21 -1.01 2.51
CA PHE A 32 3.17 -0.91 1.42
C PHE A 32 4.54 -0.56 1.97
N MET A 33 5.48 -1.48 1.81
CA MET A 33 6.90 -1.23 2.04
C MET A 33 7.55 -0.88 0.70
N VAL A 34 8.33 0.21 0.69
CA VAL A 34 9.11 0.65 -0.46
C VAL A 34 10.57 0.62 -0.06
N ASN A 35 11.38 -0.19 -0.74
CA ASN A 35 12.82 -0.28 -0.51
C ASN A 35 13.16 -0.60 0.96
N ASP A 36 12.49 -1.62 1.52
CA ASP A 36 12.63 -2.07 2.92
C ASP A 36 12.15 -1.05 3.98
N LYS A 37 11.60 0.10 3.56
CA LYS A 37 11.02 1.11 4.44
C LYS A 37 9.50 1.06 4.40
N MET A 38 8.89 1.13 5.57
CA MET A 38 7.45 1.24 5.73
C MET A 38 7.03 2.66 5.31
N CYS A 39 6.33 2.79 4.18
CA CYS A 39 5.97 4.12 3.64
C CYS A 39 4.48 4.42 3.78
N ILE A 40 3.61 3.47 3.46
CA ILE A 40 2.16 3.73 3.41
C ILE A 40 1.43 2.56 4.04
N SER A 41 0.60 2.85 5.04
CA SER A 41 -0.36 1.90 5.61
C SER A 41 -1.78 2.38 5.29
N VAL A 42 -2.47 1.64 4.43
CA VAL A 42 -3.88 1.87 4.12
C VAL A 42 -4.70 1.03 5.09
N GLY A 43 -5.05 1.64 6.22
CA GLY A 43 -5.98 1.08 7.22
C GLY A 43 -7.40 1.60 6.99
N LEU A 44 -8.36 0.85 7.53
CA LEU A 44 -9.77 1.23 7.60
C LEU A 44 -9.97 2.44 8.52
#